data_AF-A0A3R6LXW7-F1
#
_entry.id   AF-A0A3R6LXW7-F1
#
_cell.length_a   1.000
_cell.length_b   1.000
_cell.length_c   1.000
_cell.angle_alpha   90.00
_cell.angle_beta   90.00
_cell.angle_gamma   90.00
#
_symmetry.space_group_name_H-M   'P 1'
#
loop_
_entity.id
_entity.type
_entity.pdbx_description
1 polymer ?
#
loop_
_entity_poly.entity_id
_entity_poly.type
_entity_poly.pdbx_seq_one_letter_code
_entity_poly.pdbx_strand_id
1 'polypeptide(L)' 'MAKKENGNTVKSFILRVDAEMMEAIEAWAADEFRSTNGQIQYILDQALRKAGRLKKKRKQKTEEEEKE' A
#
# COMPACT_ATOMS: atom_id res chain seq x y z
N MET A 1 17.55 17.85 15.83
CA MET A 1 16.46 18.15 14.87
C MET A 1 16.10 16.84 14.16
N ALA A 2 15.01 16.18 14.57
CA ALA A 2 14.56 14.95 13.93
C ALA A 2 13.84 15.29 12.61
N LYS A 3 14.43 14.89 11.49
CA LYS A 3 13.87 15.09 10.15
C LYS A 3 12.58 14.28 10.05
N LYS A 4 11.43 14.97 10.14
CA LYS A 4 10.12 14.40 9.80
C LYS A 4 10.15 14.07 8.32
N GLU A 5 10.23 12.78 7.98
CA GLU A 5 10.03 12.28 6.62
C GLU A 5 8.52 12.34 6.30
N ASN A 6 8.04 13.53 5.95
CA ASN A 6 6.72 13.73 5.38
C ASN A 6 6.77 13.37 3.89
N GLY A 7 6.05 12.34 3.47
CA GLY A 7 5.83 12.04 2.04
C GLY A 7 5.80 10.54 1.78
N ASN A 8 4.98 10.11 0.83
CA ASN A 8 4.78 8.72 0.44
C ASN A 8 6.06 8.09 -0.16
N THR A 9 7.06 7.79 0.67
CA THR A 9 8.31 7.18 0.24
C THR A 9 8.07 5.70 0.00
N VAL A 10 8.02 5.33 -1.29
CA VAL A 10 8.00 3.91 -1.69
C VAL A 10 9.31 3.28 -1.21
N LYS A 11 9.20 2.30 -0.32
CA LYS A 11 10.35 1.57 0.19
C LYS A 11 10.55 0.30 -0.63
N SER A 12 11.69 0.22 -1.32
CA SER A 12 12.09 -1.00 -2.03
C SER A 12 12.60 -2.04 -1.05
N PHE A 13 12.15 -3.28 -1.20
CA PHE A 13 12.61 -4.42 -0.40
C PHE A 13 12.66 -5.69 -1.27
N ILE A 14 13.47 -6.67 -0.84
CA ILE A 14 13.55 -7.96 -1.53
C ILE A 14 12.45 -8.86 -0.99
N LEU A 15 11.57 -9.32 -1.87
CA LEU A 15 10.51 -10.26 -1.56
C LEU A 15 10.97 -11.67 -1.99
N ARG A 16 10.87 -12.66 -1.08
CA ARG A 16 11.17 -14.06 -1.38
C ARG A 16 9.85 -14.82 -1.52
N VAL A 17 9.70 -15.48 -2.65
CA VAL A 17 8.48 -16.16 -3.10
C VAL A 17 8.90 -17.31 -4.00
N ASP A 18 8.13 -18.38 -4.01
CA ASP A 18 8.33 -19.48 -4.95
C ASP A 18 7.88 -19.10 -6.38
N ALA A 19 8.33 -19.89 -7.36
CA ALA A 19 8.10 -19.60 -8.77
C ALA A 19 6.62 -19.75 -9.17
N GLU A 20 5.94 -20.77 -8.63
CA GLU A 20 4.52 -21.04 -8.94
C GLU A 20 3.63 -19.89 -8.47
N MET A 21 3.90 -19.36 -7.27
CA MET A 21 3.18 -18.21 -6.75
C MET A 21 3.44 -16.94 -7.58
N MET A 22 4.66 -16.73 -8.08
CA MET A 22 4.95 -15.59 -8.94
C MET A 22 4.21 -15.68 -10.28
N GLU A 23 4.19 -16.85 -10.91
CA GLU A 23 3.46 -17.08 -12.16
C GLU A 23 1.96 -16.84 -11.98
N ALA A 24 1.37 -17.33 -10.88
CA ALA A 24 -0.03 -17.10 -10.57
C ALA A 24 -0.36 -15.60 -10.37
N ILE A 25 0.53 -14.84 -9.72
CA ILE A 25 0.36 -13.39 -9.54
C ILE A 25 0.48 -12.64 -10.88
N GLU A 26 1.41 -13.05 -11.75
CA GLU A 26 1.58 -12.45 -13.08
C GLU A 26 0.36 -12.68 -13.98
N ALA A 27 -0.18 -13.91 -13.99
CA ALA A 27 -1.41 -14.23 -14.71
C ALA A 27 -2.59 -13.39 -14.19
N TRP A 28 -2.78 -13.32 -12.88
CA TRP A 28 -3.86 -12.52 -12.29
C TRP A 28 -3.69 -11.01 -12.58
N ALA A 29 -2.45 -10.50 -12.54
CA ALA A 29 -2.18 -9.12 -12.92
C ALA A 29 -2.53 -8.85 -14.39
N ALA A 30 -2.23 -9.78 -15.30
CA ALA A 30 -2.58 -9.69 -16.71
C ALA A 30 -4.10 -9.69 -16.93
N ASP A 31 -4.83 -10.57 -16.23
CA ASP A 31 -6.30 -10.65 -16.31
C ASP A 31 -6.98 -9.34 -15.88
N GLU A 32 -6.40 -8.62 -14.90
CA GLU A 32 -6.91 -7.33 -14.42
C GLU A 32 -6.29 -6.11 -15.14
N PHE A 33 -5.48 -6.31 -16.18
CA PHE A 33 -4.73 -5.25 -16.87
C PHE A 33 -3.89 -4.38 -15.92
N ARG A 34 -3.24 -5.00 -14.93
CA ARG A 34 -2.33 -4.38 -13.97
C ARG A 34 -0.89 -4.84 -14.17
N SER A 35 0.05 -4.08 -13.63
CA SER A 35 1.42 -4.58 -13.46
C SER A 35 1.51 -5.54 -12.28
N THR A 36 2.45 -6.48 -12.33
CA THR A 36 2.71 -7.43 -11.23
C THR A 36 2.96 -6.70 -9.90
N ASN A 37 3.74 -5.61 -9.93
CA ASN A 37 3.97 -4.76 -8.75
C ASN A 37 2.67 -4.11 -8.23
N GLY A 38 1.82 -3.62 -9.13
CA GLY A 38 0.51 -3.05 -8.75
C GLY A 38 -0.40 -4.10 -8.14
N GLN A 39 -0.38 -5.32 -8.66
CA GLN A 39 -1.16 -6.43 -8.12
C GLN A 39 -0.69 -6.85 -6.73
N ILE A 40 0.63 -6.97 -6.52
CA ILE A 40 1.20 -7.26 -5.20
C ILE A 40 0.80 -6.17 -4.18
N GLN A 41 0.87 -4.89 -4.56
CA GLN A 41 0.45 -3.78 -3.69
C GLN A 41 -1.04 -3.87 -3.34
N TYR A 42 -1.89 -4.18 -4.32
CA TYR A 42 -3.33 -4.33 -4.11
C TYR A 42 -3.65 -5.48 -3.13
N ILE A 43 -3.05 -6.66 -3.34
CA ILE A 43 -3.23 -7.82 -2.46
C ILE A 43 -2.80 -7.49 -1.03
N LEU A 44 -1.65 -6.82 -0.86
CA LEU A 44 -1.15 -6.44 0.47
C LEU A 44 -2.07 -5.41 1.16
N ASP A 45 -2.54 -4.39 0.45
CA ASP A 45 -3.48 -3.40 1.01
C ASP A 45 -4.80 -4.07 1.43
N GLN A 46 -5.35 -4.95 0.59
CA GLN A 46 -6.55 -5.72 0.92
C GLN A 46 -6.33 -6.62 2.14
N ALA A 47 -5.21 -7.35 2.20
CA ALA A 47 -4.88 -8.21 3.33
C ALA A 47 -4.72 -7.42 4.64
N LEU A 48 -4.04 -6.27 4.60
CA LEU A 48 -3.87 -5.40 5.77
C LEU A 48 -5.19 -4.79 6.25
N ARG A 49 -6.09 -4.43 5.33
CA ARG A 49 -7.44 -3.94 5.67
C ARG A 49 -8.29 -5.04 6.30
N LYS A 50 -8.32 -6.23 5.69
CA LYS A 50 -9.04 -7.40 6.23
C LYS A 50 -8.52 -7.80 7.61
N ALA A 51 -7.21 -7.72 7.83
CA ALA A 51 -6.59 -7.98 9.12
C ALA A 51 -6.73 -6.82 10.14
N GLY A 52 -7.32 -5.69 9.76
CA GLY A 52 -7.45 -4.50 10.63
C GLY A 52 -6.12 -3.83 10.99
N ARG A 53 -5.03 -4.14 10.26
CA ARG A 53 -3.67 -3.66 10.55
C ARG A 53 -3.31 -2.36 9.85
N LEU A 54 -4.12 -1.93 8.89
CA LEU A 54 -3.99 -0.61 8.30
C LEU A 54 -4.51 0.42 9.32
N LYS A 55 -3.60 1.09 10.03
CA LYS A 55 -3.96 2.23 10.88
C LYS A 55 -4.65 3.27 9.98
N LYS A 56 -5.93 3.56 10.20
CA LYS A 56 -6.59 4.73 9.62
C LYS A 56 -5.66 5.90 9.93
N LYS A 57 -5.05 6.52 8.92
CA LYS A 57 -4.41 7.82 9.11
C LYS A 57 -5.48 8.68 9.75
N ARG A 58 -5.35 8.99 11.05
CA ARG A 58 -6.12 10.06 11.67
C ARG A 58 -5.94 11.22 10.71
N LYS A 59 -7.01 11.61 10.00
CA LYS A 59 -7.06 12.92 9.36
C LYS A 59 -6.57 13.86 10.45
N GLN A 60 -5.39 14.46 10.28
CA GLN A 60 -5.03 15.60 11.09
C GLN A 60 -6.20 16.54 10.91
N LYS A 61 -6.93 16.78 12.00
CA LYS A 61 -7.92 17.84 12.08
C LYS A 61 -7.18 19.11 11.70
N THR A 62 -7.35 19.56 10.46
CA THR A 62 -7.30 20.99 10.19
C THR A 62 -8.70 21.46 10.56
N GLU A 63 -8.87 21.75 11.86
CA GLU A 63 -9.82 22.74 12.30
C GLU A 63 -9.26 24.08 11.78
N GLU A 64 -9.72 24.50 10.60
CA GLU A 64 -9.67 25.90 10.18
C GLU A 64 -11.10 26.42 10.30
N GLU A 65 -11.40 26.86 11.52
CA GLU A 65 -12.08 28.12 11.83
C GLU A 65 -13.28 28.49 10.94
N GLU A 66 -14.45 27.94 11.29
CA GLU A 66 -15.64 28.79 11.37
C GLU A 66 -15.41 29.82 12.47
N LYS A 67 -14.97 31.04 12.11
CA LYS A 67 -15.23 32.33 12.79
C LYS A 67 -14.37 33.44 12.18
N GLU A 68 -14.90 34.14 11.19
CA GLU A 68 -15.22 35.58 11.23
C GLU A 68 -16.06 35.97 10.01
#